data_AF-A0A0E0E5C6-F1
#
_entry.id   AF-A0A0E0E5C6-F1
#
_cell.length_a   1.000
_cell.length_b   1.000
_cell.length_c   1.000
_cell.angle_alpha   90.00
_cell.angle_beta   90.00
_cell.angle_gamma   90.00
#
_symmetry.space_group_name_H-M   'P 1'
#
loop_
_entity.id
_entity.type
_entity.pdbx_description
1 polymer ?
#
loop_
_entity_poly.entity_id
_entity_poly.type
_entity_poly.pdbx_seq_one_letter_code
_entity_poly.pdbx_strand_id
1 'polypeptide(L)'
;MSWRRGDGGVARRWVLLLCAGSFFLGLLFTDRMWTLPEVTEVTRPNGRGEKEDELTAGDCNSAKVNVKRDYREILQTQDTHHAVRTLDKTIAKLETELSAARTLQESFLNGSPVSEGHKGSDSTGRRKYLMVIGINTAFSSRQRRDSIRNTWMPQGGIVERAIKAEERKHGDFMRIDHVEGYLELSGKTKTYFATAVSLWDADFYVKVDDDVHVNIATLGQILSNHVKKPRVYIGCMKSGPVLSDKDVRYYEPEHWKFGDQYFRHATGQLYAISKDLATYISINKRVLHKYINEDVSLGAWFIGLDVEHIDERRLCCGTPPDCEWKAQAGNTCAVSFDWKCSGICDSVENMQWVHNRCGESEKSLWISSF
;
A
#
# COMPACT_ATOMS: atom_id res chain seq x y z
N MET A 1 32.33 34.46 48.85
CA MET A 1 30.89 34.74 48.77
C MET A 1 30.13 33.63 49.49
N SER A 2 29.38 34.00 50.52
CA SER A 2 28.56 33.13 51.38
C SER A 2 27.39 32.56 50.58
N TRP A 3 27.26 31.23 50.51
CA TRP A 3 26.03 30.60 50.04
C TRP A 3 25.05 30.46 51.21
N ARG A 4 24.00 31.31 51.22
CA ARG A 4 22.84 31.15 52.10
C ARG A 4 22.04 29.94 51.64
N ARG A 5 21.74 29.02 52.56
CA ARG A 5 20.67 28.02 52.38
C ARG A 5 19.34 28.77 52.40
N GLY A 6 18.65 28.82 51.27
CA GLY A 6 17.24 29.20 51.20
C GLY A 6 16.39 27.98 51.50
N ASP A 7 15.75 28.00 52.66
CA ASP A 7 14.71 27.05 53.04
C ASP A 7 13.42 27.46 52.31
N GLY A 8 13.01 26.63 51.33
CA GLY A 8 11.95 26.98 50.39
C GLY A 8 11.26 25.75 49.82
N GLY A 9 11.00 24.75 50.67
CA GLY A 9 10.21 23.59 50.30
C GLY A 9 8.73 23.98 50.19
N VAL A 10 8.15 23.87 48.99
CA VAL A 10 6.70 23.96 48.81
C VAL A 10 6.07 22.83 49.63
N ALA A 11 5.27 23.19 50.65
CA ALA A 11 4.70 22.18 51.54
C ALA A 11 3.88 21.17 50.73
N ARG A 12 4.02 19.88 51.04
CA ARG A 12 3.40 18.76 50.31
C ARG A 12 1.88 18.91 50.11
N ARG A 13 1.22 19.67 51.01
CA ARG A 13 -0.19 20.08 50.90
C ARG A 13 -0.48 21.00 49.71
N TRP A 14 0.41 21.94 49.41
CA TRP A 14 0.28 22.84 48.26
C TRP A 14 0.50 22.12 46.93
N VAL A 15 1.38 21.12 46.89
CA VAL A 15 1.55 20.26 45.71
C VAL A 15 0.26 19.47 45.43
N LEU A 16 -0.34 18.86 46.47
CA LEU A 16 -1.61 18.14 46.31
C LEU A 16 -2.75 19.05 45.87
N LEU A 17 -2.82 20.28 46.38
CA LEU A 17 -3.82 21.27 45.97
C LEU A 17 -3.61 21.75 44.53
N LEU A 18 -2.36 21.94 44.08
CA LEU A 18 -2.05 22.27 42.69
C LEU A 18 -2.39 21.11 41.75
N CYS A 19 -2.06 19.87 42.13
CA CYS A 19 -2.40 18.69 41.34
C CYS A 19 -3.91 18.48 41.23
N ALA A 20 -4.64 18.58 42.34
CA ALA A 20 -6.10 18.49 42.34
C ALA A 20 -6.72 19.64 41.51
N GLY A 21 -6.22 20.87 41.68
CA GLY A 21 -6.64 22.03 40.89
C GLY A 21 -6.44 21.82 39.40
N SER A 22 -5.28 21.30 38.96
CA SER A 22 -5.04 20.97 37.55
C SER A 22 -5.92 19.85 37.02
N PHE A 23 -6.26 18.86 37.85
CA PHE A 23 -7.15 17.77 37.48
C PHE A 23 -8.59 18.27 37.26
N PHE A 24 -9.10 19.11 38.16
CA PHE A 24 -10.44 19.70 38.00
C PHE A 24 -10.51 20.76 36.89
N LEU A 25 -9.43 21.51 36.64
CA LEU A 25 -9.35 22.38 35.46
C LEU A 25 -9.37 21.53 34.17
N GLY A 26 -8.67 20.40 34.15
CA GLY A 26 -8.67 19.45 33.03
C GLY A 26 -10.05 18.90 32.72
N LEU A 27 -10.84 18.55 33.75
CA LEU A 27 -12.22 18.08 33.58
C LEU A 27 -13.14 19.14 32.95
N LEU A 28 -12.97 20.42 33.31
CA LEU A 28 -13.72 21.53 32.70
C LEU A 28 -13.38 21.76 31.22
N PHE A 29 -12.18 21.36 30.77
CA PHE A 29 -11.77 21.46 29.36
C PHE A 29 -12.14 20.21 28.55
N THR A 30 -12.21 19.02 29.16
CA THR A 30 -12.61 17.79 28.46
C THR A 30 -14.11 17.73 28.16
N ASP A 31 -14.95 18.27 29.05
CA ASP A 31 -16.41 18.32 28.84
C ASP A 31 -16.84 19.30 27.75
N ARG A 32 -15.91 20.09 27.19
CA ARG A 32 -16.19 21.09 26.14
C ARG A 32 -15.74 20.68 24.74
N MET A 33 -15.09 19.52 24.58
CA MET A 33 -14.58 19.05 23.28
C MET A 33 -15.43 17.94 22.64
N TRP A 34 -16.44 17.40 23.33
CA TRP A 34 -17.34 16.38 22.79
C TRP A 34 -18.79 16.64 23.20
N THR A 35 -19.41 17.62 22.55
CA THR A 35 -20.87 17.65 22.39
C THR A 35 -21.16 17.67 20.90
N LEU A 36 -21.34 16.48 20.30
CA LEU A 36 -22.02 16.37 19.02
C LEU A 36 -23.45 16.92 19.20
N PRO A 37 -23.93 17.85 18.37
CA PRO A 37 -25.33 18.25 18.44
C PRO A 37 -26.20 17.08 17.94
N GLU A 38 -27.14 16.68 18.78
CA GLU A 38 -28.24 15.77 18.44
C GLU A 38 -29.07 16.42 17.31
N VAL A 39 -29.20 15.70 16.18
CA VAL A 39 -30.00 16.17 15.04
C VAL A 39 -31.46 16.17 15.46
N THR A 40 -32.02 17.36 15.68
CA THR A 40 -33.44 17.59 15.85
C THR A 40 -34.21 17.06 14.63
N GLU A 41 -35.18 16.18 14.89
CA GLU A 41 -36.16 15.69 13.92
C GLU A 41 -36.77 16.84 13.12
N VAL A 42 -36.56 16.81 11.81
CA VAL A 42 -37.27 17.70 10.88
C VAL A 42 -38.58 17.03 10.49
N THR A 43 -39.66 17.60 11.01
CA THR A 43 -41.04 17.36 10.59
C THR A 43 -41.18 17.66 9.08
N ARG A 44 -41.55 16.66 8.27
CA ARG A 44 -41.98 16.87 6.87
C ARG A 44 -43.47 17.23 6.81
N PRO A 45 -43.89 18.16 5.94
CA PRO A 45 -45.29 18.56 5.81
C PRO A 45 -46.10 17.58 4.95
N ASN A 46 -47.39 17.50 5.27
CA ASN A 46 -48.44 16.71 4.62
C ASN A 46 -48.77 17.20 3.19
N GLY A 47 -48.84 16.25 2.25
CA GLY A 47 -50.10 15.88 1.57
C GLY A 47 -50.51 16.54 0.25
N ARG A 48 -50.53 15.75 -0.84
CA ARG A 48 -51.55 15.55 -1.91
C ARG A 48 -50.86 15.19 -3.24
N GLY A 49 -51.28 14.25 -4.07
CA GLY A 49 -52.24 13.15 -4.10
C GLY A 49 -51.70 12.16 -5.16
N GLU A 50 -52.11 10.90 -5.23
CA GLU A 50 -53.16 10.46 -6.15
C GLU A 50 -53.43 8.94 -5.96
N LYS A 51 -54.73 8.63 -5.86
CA LYS A 51 -55.54 7.45 -6.24
C LYS A 51 -54.96 6.02 -6.28
N GLU A 52 -55.69 5.18 -5.54
CA GLU A 52 -55.82 3.71 -5.66
C GLU A 52 -56.39 3.28 -7.03
N ASP A 53 -55.97 2.10 -7.50
CA ASP A 53 -56.88 1.07 -7.99
C ASP A 53 -56.29 -0.34 -7.83
N GLU A 54 -57.22 -1.26 -7.65
CA GLU A 54 -57.26 -2.65 -7.20
C GLU A 54 -56.55 -3.70 -8.09
N LEU A 55 -56.18 -4.87 -7.54
CA LEU A 55 -56.34 -6.22 -8.15
C LEU A 55 -55.83 -7.37 -7.26
N THR A 56 -56.80 -8.02 -6.61
CA THR A 56 -57.02 -9.47 -6.38
C THR A 56 -55.86 -10.48 -6.27
N ALA A 57 -55.94 -11.27 -5.18
CA ALA A 57 -55.20 -12.51 -4.95
C ALA A 57 -55.70 -13.68 -5.83
N GLY A 58 -54.76 -14.53 -6.27
CA GLY A 58 -55.00 -15.78 -6.98
C GLY A 58 -54.15 -16.93 -6.41
N ASP A 59 -54.85 -18.02 -6.12
CA ASP A 59 -54.45 -19.29 -5.50
C ASP A 59 -53.33 -20.08 -6.20
N CYS A 60 -52.63 -20.94 -5.45
CA CYS A 60 -52.14 -22.21 -5.98
C CYS A 60 -52.01 -23.28 -4.87
N ASN A 61 -52.88 -24.29 -4.93
CA ASN A 61 -52.97 -25.45 -4.05
C ASN A 61 -51.73 -26.34 -4.08
N SER A 62 -51.36 -26.91 -2.92
CA SER A 62 -50.66 -28.21 -2.87
C SER A 62 -51.22 -29.09 -1.75
N ALA A 63 -51.61 -30.30 -2.14
CA ALA A 63 -52.27 -31.29 -1.30
C ALA A 63 -51.32 -31.96 -0.31
N LYS A 64 -51.86 -32.32 0.85
CA LYS A 64 -51.20 -33.00 1.98
C LYS A 64 -50.90 -34.47 1.65
N VAL A 65 -49.71 -34.97 2.06
CA VAL A 65 -49.55 -36.33 2.61
C VAL A 65 -48.61 -36.27 3.81
N ASN A 66 -49.02 -36.94 4.88
CA ASN A 66 -48.50 -36.93 6.24
C ASN A 66 -47.77 -38.26 6.48
N VAL A 67 -46.49 -38.28 6.86
CA VAL A 67 -45.89 -39.47 7.49
C VAL A 67 -44.92 -39.07 8.60
N LYS A 68 -45.20 -39.64 9.77
CA LYS A 68 -44.50 -39.55 11.06
C LYS A 68 -43.03 -39.95 10.99
N ARG A 69 -42.24 -39.30 11.86
CA ARG A 69 -40.89 -39.65 12.30
C ARG A 69 -40.68 -41.14 12.56
N ASP A 70 -39.56 -41.67 12.09
CA ASP A 70 -38.69 -42.55 12.86
C ASP A 70 -37.24 -42.12 12.64
N TYR A 71 -36.57 -41.64 13.69
CA TYR A 71 -35.18 -41.13 13.65
C TYR A 71 -34.29 -42.06 14.48
N ARG A 72 -34.12 -43.31 14.06
CA ARG A 72 -33.18 -44.22 14.74
C ARG A 72 -32.48 -45.26 13.86
N GLU A 73 -32.35 -45.03 12.56
CA GLU A 73 -31.42 -45.82 11.73
C GLU A 73 -30.91 -44.97 10.57
N ILE A 74 -29.62 -44.58 10.65
CA ILE A 74 -28.61 -44.38 9.60
C ILE A 74 -27.44 -43.70 10.34
N LEU A 75 -26.73 -44.51 11.12
CA LEU A 75 -25.44 -44.15 11.68
C LEU A 75 -24.40 -44.43 10.59
N GLN A 76 -24.19 -43.50 9.66
CA GLN A 76 -23.01 -43.51 8.78
C GLN A 76 -21.81 -42.97 9.57
N THR A 77 -21.25 -43.82 10.42
CA THR A 77 -20.02 -43.55 11.18
C THR A 77 -18.74 -43.67 10.34
N GLN A 78 -18.82 -44.07 9.06
CA GLN A 78 -17.62 -44.25 8.23
C GLN A 78 -17.14 -42.95 7.53
N ASP A 79 -18.05 -42.03 7.16
CA ASP A 79 -17.67 -40.81 6.43
C ASP A 79 -17.16 -39.68 7.36
N THR A 80 -17.64 -39.63 8.60
CA THR A 80 -17.16 -38.66 9.60
C THR A 80 -15.74 -38.96 10.04
N HIS A 81 -15.38 -40.23 10.24
CA HIS A 81 -14.01 -40.61 10.60
C HIS A 81 -12.98 -40.30 9.51
N HIS A 82 -13.36 -40.42 8.23
CA HIS A 82 -12.46 -40.06 7.13
C HIS A 82 -12.27 -38.53 7.02
N ALA A 83 -13.34 -37.76 7.17
CA ALA A 83 -13.28 -36.29 7.18
C ALA A 83 -12.44 -35.76 8.35
N VAL A 84 -12.65 -36.28 9.56
CA VAL A 84 -11.86 -35.93 10.75
C VAL A 84 -10.39 -36.29 10.56
N ARG A 85 -10.07 -37.48 10.05
CA ARG A 85 -8.68 -37.89 9.79
C ARG A 85 -7.99 -37.02 8.73
N THR A 86 -8.76 -36.52 7.77
CA THR A 86 -8.23 -35.59 6.75
C THR A 86 -7.96 -34.22 7.35
N LEU A 87 -8.84 -33.74 8.22
CA LEU A 87 -8.65 -32.49 8.96
C LEU A 87 -7.42 -32.58 9.86
N ASP A 88 -7.26 -33.66 10.63
CA ASP A 88 -6.12 -33.89 11.53
C ASP A 88 -4.78 -33.88 10.77
N LYS A 89 -4.72 -34.49 9.58
CA LYS A 89 -3.53 -34.44 8.72
C LYS A 89 -3.23 -33.02 8.25
N THR A 90 -4.26 -32.22 8.00
CA THR A 90 -4.11 -30.84 7.53
C THR A 90 -3.65 -29.93 8.67
N ILE A 91 -4.20 -30.13 9.88
CA ILE A 91 -3.77 -29.45 11.10
C ILE A 91 -2.32 -29.81 11.41
N ALA A 92 -1.96 -31.09 11.43
CA ALA A 92 -0.58 -31.53 11.69
C ALA A 92 0.41 -30.94 10.67
N LYS A 93 0.04 -30.90 9.38
CA LYS A 93 0.87 -30.27 8.34
C LYS A 93 1.05 -28.77 8.60
N LEU A 94 -0.03 -28.05 8.90
CA LEU A 94 0.02 -26.62 9.20
C LEU A 94 0.80 -26.32 10.48
N GLU A 95 0.70 -27.18 11.50
CA GLU A 95 1.49 -27.07 12.74
C GLU A 95 2.99 -27.24 12.46
N THR A 96 3.38 -28.23 11.63
CA THR A 96 4.79 -28.38 11.22
C THR A 96 5.29 -27.21 10.38
N GLU A 97 4.47 -26.64 9.49
CA GLU A 97 4.83 -25.46 8.72
C GLU A 97 4.94 -24.21 9.62
N LEU A 98 4.05 -24.07 10.61
CA LEU A 98 4.09 -22.98 11.58
C LEU A 98 5.30 -23.09 12.52
N SER A 99 5.67 -24.30 12.96
CA SER A 99 6.88 -24.51 13.76
C SER A 99 8.14 -24.23 12.95
N ALA A 100 8.21 -24.68 11.69
CA ALA A 100 9.32 -24.38 10.79
C ALA A 100 9.46 -22.86 10.54
N ALA A 101 8.33 -22.17 10.33
CA ALA A 101 8.31 -20.71 10.17
C ALA A 101 8.74 -19.98 11.45
N ARG A 102 8.33 -20.47 12.63
CA ARG A 102 8.77 -19.91 13.92
C ARG A 102 10.25 -20.15 14.19
N THR A 103 10.79 -21.32 13.88
CA THR A 103 12.24 -21.58 14.00
C THR A 103 13.07 -20.69 13.09
N LEU A 104 12.58 -20.39 11.87
CA LEU A 104 13.23 -19.40 11.01
C LEU A 104 13.17 -18.02 11.66
N GLN A 105 12.01 -17.59 12.16
CA GLN A 105 11.86 -16.29 12.82
C GLN A 105 12.69 -16.15 14.11
N GLU A 106 12.81 -17.21 14.90
CA GLU A 106 13.68 -17.25 16.09
C GLU A 106 15.16 -17.23 15.72
N SER A 107 15.56 -17.86 14.61
CA SER A 107 16.93 -17.75 14.09
C SER A 107 17.26 -16.37 13.55
N PHE A 108 16.25 -15.60 13.10
CA PHE A 108 16.40 -14.19 12.72
C PHE A 108 16.43 -13.23 13.92
N LEU A 109 15.79 -13.60 15.05
CA LEU A 109 15.72 -12.77 16.25
C LEU A 109 16.88 -13.01 17.23
N ASN A 110 17.36 -14.26 17.33
CA ASN A 110 18.50 -14.63 18.17
C ASN A 110 19.77 -14.69 17.33
N GLY A 111 20.31 -13.52 16.97
CA GLY A 111 21.71 -13.42 16.59
C GLY A 111 22.59 -14.07 17.67
N SER A 112 23.52 -14.94 17.26
CA SER A 112 24.46 -15.63 18.16
C SER A 112 25.18 -14.65 19.09
N PRO A 113 25.57 -15.10 20.31
CA PRO A 113 26.06 -14.22 21.36
C PRO A 113 27.42 -13.63 20.98
N VAL A 114 27.52 -12.32 21.19
CA VAL A 114 28.71 -11.49 21.06
C VAL A 114 29.83 -12.04 21.94
N SER A 115 30.93 -12.48 21.32
CA SER A 115 32.24 -12.55 21.94
C SER A 115 33.10 -11.45 21.33
N GLU A 116 33.61 -10.58 22.19
CA GLU A 116 34.44 -9.44 21.83
C GLU A 116 35.71 -9.82 21.07
N GLY A 117 36.06 -8.94 20.12
CA GLY A 117 37.35 -8.86 19.48
C GLY A 117 37.41 -9.60 18.15
N HIS A 118 37.25 -8.87 17.04
CA HIS A 118 38.09 -8.93 15.84
C HIS A 118 37.73 -7.76 14.91
N LYS A 119 38.75 -6.98 14.51
CA LYS A 119 38.65 -5.93 13.49
C LYS A 119 38.44 -6.57 12.11
N GLY A 120 37.35 -6.18 11.45
CA GLY A 120 37.17 -6.16 9.99
C GLY A 120 36.95 -7.49 9.26
N SER A 121 35.73 -7.70 8.74
CA SER A 121 35.51 -8.25 7.38
C SER A 121 34.02 -8.18 7.01
N ASP A 122 33.76 -7.42 5.95
CA ASP A 122 32.64 -7.36 5.01
C ASP A 122 31.19 -7.71 5.43
N SER A 123 30.35 -6.70 5.18
CA SER A 123 28.94 -6.81 4.81
C SER A 123 28.66 -8.02 3.92
N THR A 124 27.47 -8.63 4.08
CA THR A 124 26.88 -9.49 3.05
C THR A 124 27.11 -8.86 1.67
N GLY A 125 27.89 -9.51 0.80
CA GLY A 125 28.43 -8.96 -0.46
C GLY A 125 27.41 -8.69 -1.56
N ARG A 126 26.25 -8.11 -1.22
CA ARG A 126 25.23 -7.68 -2.17
C ARG A 126 25.56 -6.26 -2.63
N ARG A 127 25.47 -6.04 -3.94
CA ARG A 127 25.61 -4.72 -4.54
C ARG A 127 24.52 -3.80 -3.98
N LYS A 128 24.92 -2.62 -3.49
CA LYS A 128 23.98 -1.58 -3.07
C LYS A 128 23.51 -0.77 -4.29
N TYR A 129 22.20 -0.50 -4.36
CA TYR A 129 21.56 0.28 -5.41
C TYR A 129 20.91 1.53 -4.82
N LEU A 130 20.74 2.58 -5.63
CA LEU A 130 19.92 3.74 -5.23
C LEU A 130 18.44 3.34 -5.13
N MET A 131 17.93 2.68 -6.16
CA MET A 131 16.54 2.29 -6.26
C MET A 131 16.34 0.96 -6.98
N VAL A 132 15.27 0.25 -6.63
CA VAL A 132 14.73 -0.90 -7.37
C VAL A 132 13.35 -0.51 -7.88
N ILE A 133 13.10 -0.66 -9.18
CA ILE A 133 11.84 -0.29 -9.82
C ILE A 133 11.05 -1.55 -10.16
N GLY A 134 9.84 -1.66 -9.64
CA GLY A 134 8.87 -2.71 -9.97
C GLY A 134 7.74 -2.15 -10.82
N ILE A 135 7.61 -2.68 -12.04
CA ILE A 135 6.54 -2.32 -12.97
C ILE A 135 5.38 -3.30 -12.77
N ASN A 136 4.25 -2.80 -12.29
CA ASN A 136 3.05 -3.59 -12.08
C ASN A 136 2.32 -3.80 -13.42
N THR A 137 2.37 -5.03 -13.95
CA THR A 137 1.80 -5.41 -15.26
C THR A 137 1.12 -6.78 -15.20
N ALA A 138 0.11 -7.03 -16.04
CA ALA A 138 -0.58 -8.31 -16.12
C ALA A 138 -0.02 -9.19 -17.25
N PHE A 139 -0.21 -10.52 -17.22
CA PHE A 139 0.26 -11.41 -18.28
C PHE A 139 -0.25 -10.98 -19.68
N SER A 140 -1.51 -10.56 -19.75
CA SER A 140 -2.19 -10.04 -20.94
C SER A 140 -1.58 -8.74 -21.49
N SER A 141 -0.94 -7.91 -20.66
CA SER A 141 -0.37 -6.60 -21.02
C SER A 141 0.97 -6.67 -21.77
N ARG A 142 1.16 -7.67 -22.65
CA ARG A 142 2.43 -7.84 -23.39
C ARG A 142 2.80 -6.62 -24.22
N GLN A 143 1.84 -6.06 -24.96
CA GLN A 143 2.09 -4.91 -25.83
C GLN A 143 2.50 -3.66 -25.03
N ARG A 144 1.97 -3.46 -23.82
CA ARG A 144 2.40 -2.38 -22.91
C ARG A 144 3.82 -2.57 -22.41
N ARG A 145 4.19 -3.80 -22.03
CA ARG A 145 5.59 -4.10 -21.67
C ARG A 145 6.54 -3.83 -22.82
N ASP A 146 6.16 -4.22 -24.04
CA ASP A 146 6.98 -4.00 -25.23
C ASP A 146 7.10 -2.50 -25.54
N SER A 147 6.03 -1.70 -25.37
CA SER A 147 6.11 -0.23 -25.53
C SER A 147 7.02 0.42 -24.48
N ILE A 148 6.99 -0.03 -23.22
CA ILE A 148 7.92 0.43 -22.17
C ILE A 148 9.38 0.09 -22.52
N ARG A 149 9.65 -1.17 -22.90
CA ARG A 149 11.00 -1.63 -23.29
C ARG A 149 11.55 -0.82 -24.46
N ASN A 150 10.68 -0.46 -25.40
CA ASN A 150 11.04 0.30 -26.59
C ASN A 150 11.18 1.82 -26.35
N THR A 151 10.84 2.32 -25.16
CA THR A 151 10.84 3.76 -24.85
C THR A 151 11.75 4.08 -23.66
N TRP A 152 11.20 4.16 -22.45
CA TRP A 152 11.90 4.72 -21.30
C TRP A 152 12.71 3.71 -20.48
N MET A 153 12.60 2.41 -20.79
CA MET A 153 13.50 1.42 -20.20
C MET A 153 14.89 1.56 -20.84
N PRO A 154 15.99 1.59 -20.07
CA PRO A 154 17.32 1.76 -20.63
C PRO A 154 17.68 0.62 -21.59
N GLN A 155 17.99 0.94 -22.84
CA GLN A 155 18.45 -0.02 -23.85
C GLN A 155 19.98 0.00 -23.97
N GLY A 156 20.62 -1.17 -23.92
CA GLY A 156 22.05 -1.34 -24.23
C GLY A 156 23.04 -1.49 -23.05
N GLY A 157 24.28 -1.89 -23.37
CA GLY A 157 25.43 -1.88 -22.45
C GLY A 157 25.58 -3.07 -21.48
N ILE A 158 26.18 -2.81 -20.31
CA ILE A 158 26.30 -3.77 -19.19
C ILE A 158 24.92 -4.01 -18.56
N VAL A 159 24.05 -3.00 -18.56
CA VAL A 159 22.67 -3.09 -18.03
C VAL A 159 21.85 -4.02 -18.89
N GLU A 160 21.84 -3.87 -20.22
CA GLU A 160 21.19 -4.84 -21.12
C GLU A 160 21.75 -6.26 -20.99
N ARG A 161 23.07 -6.42 -20.81
CA ARG A 161 23.68 -7.74 -20.59
C ARG A 161 23.34 -8.32 -19.23
N ALA A 162 23.24 -7.49 -18.19
CA ALA A 162 22.82 -7.88 -16.85
C ALA A 162 21.33 -8.24 -16.84
N ILE A 163 20.48 -7.46 -17.51
CA ILE A 163 19.06 -7.72 -17.72
C ILE A 163 18.88 -9.01 -18.52
N LYS A 164 19.57 -9.21 -19.65
CA LYS A 164 19.52 -10.46 -20.44
C LYS A 164 20.08 -11.67 -19.70
N ALA A 165 21.09 -11.47 -18.83
CA ALA A 165 21.65 -12.55 -18.00
C ALA A 165 20.72 -12.90 -16.83
N GLU A 166 20.07 -11.89 -16.23
CA GLU A 166 19.00 -12.05 -15.25
C GLU A 166 17.78 -12.72 -15.88
N GLU A 167 17.34 -12.28 -17.06
CA GLU A 167 16.27 -12.88 -17.87
C GLU A 167 16.56 -14.35 -18.19
N ARG A 168 17.80 -14.71 -18.54
CA ARG A 168 18.19 -16.12 -18.76
C ARG A 168 18.23 -16.96 -17.48
N LYS A 169 18.47 -16.34 -16.31
CA LYS A 169 18.63 -17.03 -15.03
C LYS A 169 17.33 -17.08 -14.19
N HIS A 170 16.47 -16.07 -14.35
CA HIS A 170 15.28 -15.82 -13.52
C HIS A 170 14.01 -15.63 -14.36
N GLY A 171 14.12 -15.35 -15.66
CA GLY A 171 12.98 -15.23 -16.57
C GLY A 171 12.12 -13.99 -16.34
N ASP A 172 12.71 -12.77 -16.36
CA ASP A 172 12.19 -11.36 -16.38
C ASP A 172 10.96 -11.06 -15.51
N PHE A 173 9.92 -11.88 -15.55
CA PHE A 173 8.83 -11.84 -14.61
C PHE A 173 9.29 -12.34 -13.24
N MET A 174 9.32 -11.44 -12.27
CA MET A 174 8.99 -11.84 -10.90
C MET A 174 7.54 -12.34 -10.92
N ARG A 175 7.36 -13.63 -11.22
CA ARG A 175 6.08 -14.31 -11.10
C ARG A 175 5.83 -14.47 -9.62
N ILE A 176 5.08 -13.52 -9.09
CA ILE A 176 4.54 -13.64 -7.76
C ILE A 176 3.50 -14.75 -7.84
N ASP A 177 3.64 -15.79 -7.03
CA ASP A 177 2.64 -16.83 -6.86
C ASP A 177 1.43 -16.23 -6.13
N HIS A 178 0.65 -15.45 -6.87
CA HIS A 178 -0.54 -14.77 -6.43
C HIS A 178 -1.68 -15.18 -7.35
N VAL A 179 -2.74 -15.73 -6.77
CA VAL A 179 -3.98 -16.01 -7.48
C VAL A 179 -4.66 -14.67 -7.80
N GLU A 180 -4.95 -14.42 -9.08
CA GLU A 180 -5.71 -13.27 -9.53
C GLU A 180 -7.15 -13.33 -8.92
N GLY A 181 -7.45 -12.57 -7.85
CA GLY A 181 -8.80 -12.16 -7.43
C GLY A 181 -8.98 -10.70 -6.88
N TYR A 182 -10.23 -10.29 -6.58
CA TYR A 182 -10.72 -8.93 -6.23
C TYR A 182 -9.84 -7.92 -5.41
N LEU A 183 -8.88 -8.34 -4.58
CA LEU A 183 -7.94 -7.48 -3.83
C LEU A 183 -6.48 -7.63 -4.32
N GLU A 184 -6.36 -7.90 -5.62
CA GLU A 184 -5.17 -8.32 -6.35
C GLU A 184 -4.05 -7.29 -6.32
N LEU A 185 -4.36 -6.04 -6.63
CA LEU A 185 -3.35 -5.00 -6.82
C LEU A 185 -2.62 -4.72 -5.51
N SER A 186 -3.38 -4.53 -4.42
CA SER A 186 -2.85 -4.35 -3.07
C SER A 186 -2.02 -5.57 -2.61
N GLY A 187 -2.45 -6.79 -2.97
CA GLY A 187 -1.71 -8.02 -2.68
C GLY A 187 -0.39 -8.11 -3.45
N LYS A 188 -0.42 -7.78 -4.74
CA LYS A 188 0.73 -7.78 -5.63
C LYS A 188 1.77 -6.75 -5.21
N THR A 189 1.35 -5.53 -4.88
CA THR A 189 2.20 -4.46 -4.35
C THR A 189 2.85 -4.86 -3.04
N LYS A 190 2.08 -5.40 -2.09
CA LYS A 190 2.62 -5.91 -0.82
C LYS A 190 3.69 -6.96 -1.07
N THR A 191 3.45 -7.87 -2.01
CA THR A 191 4.38 -8.96 -2.31
C THR A 191 5.60 -8.47 -3.06
N TYR A 192 5.45 -7.51 -3.97
CA TYR A 192 6.56 -6.82 -4.64
C TYR A 192 7.52 -6.22 -3.61
N PHE A 193 7.05 -5.34 -2.71
CA PHE A 193 7.93 -4.72 -1.71
C PHE A 193 8.58 -5.74 -0.78
N ALA A 194 7.79 -6.71 -0.29
CA ALA A 194 8.31 -7.75 0.59
C ALA A 194 9.41 -8.60 -0.07
N THR A 195 9.27 -8.87 -1.37
CA THR A 195 10.23 -9.67 -2.14
C THR A 195 11.43 -8.83 -2.54
N ALA A 196 11.22 -7.62 -3.06
CA ALA A 196 12.27 -6.75 -3.54
C ALA A 196 13.29 -6.41 -2.44
N VAL A 197 12.83 -6.08 -1.24
CA VAL A 197 13.72 -5.79 -0.09
C VAL A 197 14.50 -7.03 0.39
N SER A 198 13.98 -8.23 0.13
CA SER A 198 14.67 -9.49 0.49
C SER A 198 15.77 -9.88 -0.50
N LEU A 199 15.62 -9.46 -1.77
CA LEU A 199 16.51 -9.83 -2.87
C LEU A 199 17.59 -8.78 -3.12
N TRP A 200 17.22 -7.51 -3.17
CA TRP A 200 18.13 -6.42 -3.54
C TRP A 200 18.32 -5.45 -2.37
N ASP A 201 19.55 -4.99 -2.18
CA ASP A 201 19.88 -3.94 -1.21
C ASP A 201 19.82 -2.57 -1.88
N ALA A 202 18.76 -1.80 -1.63
CA ALA A 202 18.57 -0.47 -2.21
C ALA A 202 18.11 0.56 -1.18
N ASP A 203 18.42 1.85 -1.40
CA ASP A 203 17.93 2.93 -0.55
C ASP A 203 16.41 3.14 -0.73
N PHE A 204 15.90 2.99 -1.96
CA PHE A 204 14.49 3.10 -2.31
C PHE A 204 13.93 1.91 -3.10
N TYR A 205 12.65 1.64 -2.91
CA TYR A 205 11.88 0.66 -3.68
C TYR A 205 10.70 1.40 -4.31
N VAL A 206 10.52 1.25 -5.62
CA VAL A 206 9.60 2.05 -6.43
C VAL A 206 8.57 1.14 -7.08
N LYS A 207 7.29 1.48 -6.94
CA LYS A 207 6.22 0.87 -7.72
C LYS A 207 5.83 1.81 -8.87
N VAL A 208 5.62 1.26 -10.05
CA VAL A 208 5.21 1.99 -11.27
C VAL A 208 4.13 1.20 -12.00
N ASP A 209 3.12 1.86 -12.57
CA ASP A 209 2.14 1.22 -13.47
C ASP A 209 2.69 1.02 -14.89
N ASP A 210 2.12 0.06 -15.64
CA ASP A 210 2.60 -0.29 -16.99
C ASP A 210 2.07 0.62 -18.11
N ASP A 211 1.35 1.68 -17.77
CA ASP A 211 0.79 2.66 -18.68
C ASP A 211 1.22 4.09 -18.36
N VAL A 212 2.38 4.30 -17.71
CA VAL A 212 2.96 5.64 -17.50
C VAL A 212 4.33 5.81 -18.15
N HIS A 213 4.68 7.06 -18.47
CA HIS A 213 6.03 7.42 -18.95
C HIS A 213 6.88 7.86 -17.77
N VAL A 214 8.13 7.37 -17.70
CA VAL A 214 9.06 7.66 -16.60
C VAL A 214 10.39 8.18 -17.12
N ASN A 215 10.85 9.29 -16.57
CA ASN A 215 12.21 9.80 -16.73
C ASN A 215 13.08 9.30 -15.57
N ILE A 216 13.81 8.20 -15.78
CA ILE A 216 14.49 7.46 -14.71
C ILE A 216 15.61 8.28 -14.06
N ALA A 217 16.35 9.11 -14.82
CA ALA A 217 17.42 9.94 -14.25
C ALA A 217 16.82 11.04 -13.38
N THR A 218 15.76 11.69 -13.85
CA THR A 218 14.99 12.67 -13.07
C THR A 218 14.43 12.05 -11.79
N LEU A 219 13.89 10.82 -11.86
CA LEU A 219 13.45 10.06 -10.68
C LEU A 219 14.63 9.78 -9.73
N GLY A 220 15.78 9.34 -10.25
CA GLY A 220 16.99 9.11 -9.47
C GLY A 220 17.46 10.37 -8.73
N GLN A 221 17.44 11.54 -9.40
CA GLN A 221 17.77 12.82 -8.80
C GLN A 221 16.79 13.24 -7.69
N ILE A 222 15.50 12.97 -7.86
CA ILE A 222 14.50 13.21 -6.81
C ILE A 222 14.84 12.37 -5.57
N LEU A 223 15.04 11.06 -5.75
CA LEU A 223 15.25 10.13 -4.65
C LEU A 223 16.60 10.32 -3.95
N SER A 224 17.66 10.69 -4.68
CA SER A 224 19.00 10.93 -4.12
C SER A 224 19.00 12.04 -3.05
N ASN A 225 18.13 13.04 -3.20
CA ASN A 225 17.94 14.12 -2.21
C ASN A 225 17.35 13.64 -0.88
N HIS A 226 16.85 12.41 -0.81
CA HIS A 226 16.15 11.86 0.34
C HIS A 226 16.83 10.64 0.96
N VAL A 227 17.97 10.18 0.42
CA VAL A 227 18.70 8.98 0.92
C VAL A 227 19.08 9.09 2.40
N LYS A 228 19.35 10.31 2.90
CA LYS A 228 19.74 10.54 4.30
C LYS A 228 18.57 10.61 5.27
N LYS A 229 17.33 10.59 4.78
CA LYS A 229 16.11 10.68 5.61
C LYS A 229 15.60 9.27 5.94
N PRO A 230 15.31 8.96 7.21
CA PRO A 230 14.65 7.71 7.55
C PRO A 230 13.16 7.76 7.15
N ARG A 231 12.57 6.60 6.86
CA ARG A 231 11.12 6.38 6.70
C ARG A 231 10.45 7.40 5.76
N VAL A 232 10.90 7.43 4.52
CA VAL A 232 10.38 8.29 3.46
C VAL A 232 9.35 7.55 2.64
N TYR A 233 8.16 8.13 2.53
CA TYR A 233 7.16 7.77 1.54
C TYR A 233 6.98 8.94 0.58
N ILE A 234 7.39 8.76 -0.67
CA ILE A 234 7.41 9.81 -1.69
C ILE A 234 6.51 9.46 -2.87
N GLY A 235 5.76 10.45 -3.33
CA GLY A 235 4.83 10.32 -4.44
C GLY A 235 4.15 11.66 -4.69
N CYS A 236 3.25 11.70 -5.67
CA CYS A 236 2.34 12.84 -5.78
C CYS A 236 1.20 12.65 -4.77
N MET A 237 1.25 13.39 -3.66
CA MET A 237 0.38 13.18 -2.52
C MET A 237 -1.00 13.80 -2.77
N LYS A 238 -2.04 13.00 -2.55
CA LYS A 238 -3.45 13.37 -2.72
C LYS A 238 -4.29 12.97 -1.50
N SER A 239 -5.43 13.64 -1.39
CA SER A 239 -6.57 13.27 -0.56
C SER A 239 -7.81 13.54 -1.40
N GLY A 240 -8.85 12.73 -1.22
CA GLY A 240 -10.06 12.81 -2.04
C GLY A 240 -11.23 12.08 -1.40
N PRO A 241 -12.44 12.24 -1.93
CA PRO A 241 -13.62 11.61 -1.38
C PRO A 241 -13.48 10.10 -1.36
N VAL A 242 -14.01 9.47 -0.32
CA VAL A 242 -14.10 8.01 -0.26
C VAL A 242 -15.14 7.53 -1.27
N LEU A 243 -14.78 6.52 -2.04
CA LEU A 243 -15.63 5.99 -3.11
C LEU A 243 -16.63 5.00 -2.53
N SER A 244 -17.70 5.50 -1.92
CA SER A 244 -18.73 4.69 -1.23
C SER A 244 -19.92 4.31 -2.10
N ASP A 245 -20.00 4.81 -3.33
CA ASP A 245 -21.04 4.44 -4.29
C ASP A 245 -20.68 3.11 -4.97
N LYS A 246 -21.62 2.17 -5.03
CA LYS A 246 -21.39 0.82 -5.61
C LYS A 246 -21.22 0.85 -7.12
N ASP A 247 -21.69 1.91 -7.79
CA ASP A 247 -21.69 2.01 -9.25
C ASP A 247 -20.37 2.57 -9.80
N VAL A 248 -19.45 3.02 -8.93
CA VAL A 248 -18.14 3.52 -9.36
C VAL A 248 -17.11 2.39 -9.44
N ARG A 249 -16.21 2.48 -10.43
CA ARG A 249 -15.18 1.46 -10.74
C ARG A 249 -14.35 1.02 -9.53
N TYR A 250 -14.09 1.93 -8.60
CA TYR A 250 -13.22 1.70 -7.45
C TYR A 250 -13.99 1.84 -6.13
N TYR A 251 -15.25 1.41 -6.12
CA TYR A 251 -16.06 1.28 -4.91
C TYR A 251 -15.28 0.58 -3.80
N GLU A 252 -15.27 1.15 -2.60
CA GLU A 252 -14.64 0.59 -1.41
C GLU A 252 -15.72 -0.03 -0.50
N PRO A 253 -15.86 -1.37 -0.42
CA PRO A 253 -16.83 -2.03 0.44
C PRO A 253 -16.67 -1.66 1.91
N GLU A 254 -15.44 -1.37 2.34
CA GLU A 254 -15.12 -0.97 3.70
C GLU A 254 -15.02 0.57 3.86
N HIS A 255 -15.72 1.33 3.01
CA HIS A 255 -15.74 2.80 3.05
C HIS A 255 -16.08 3.36 4.44
N TRP A 256 -16.88 2.63 5.23
CA TRP A 256 -17.25 2.99 6.60
C TRP A 256 -16.08 3.08 7.60
N LYS A 257 -14.90 2.53 7.26
CA LYS A 257 -13.68 2.66 8.07
C LYS A 257 -12.96 3.99 7.87
N PHE A 258 -13.33 4.73 6.83
CA PHE A 258 -12.76 6.02 6.50
C PHE A 258 -13.72 7.14 6.90
N GLY A 259 -13.23 8.38 6.96
CA GLY A 259 -14.10 9.55 7.06
C GLY A 259 -14.69 9.91 5.68
N ASP A 260 -15.14 11.15 5.51
CA ASP A 260 -15.64 11.63 4.21
C ASP A 260 -14.57 11.61 3.11
N GLN A 261 -13.30 11.65 3.50
CA GLN A 261 -12.14 11.64 2.61
C GLN A 261 -11.13 10.58 3.02
N TYR A 262 -10.43 10.02 2.03
CA TYR A 262 -9.24 9.23 2.28
C TYR A 262 -8.15 10.09 2.94
N PHE A 263 -7.41 9.49 3.87
CA PHE A 263 -6.19 10.10 4.41
C PHE A 263 -5.20 10.41 3.30
N ARG A 264 -4.20 11.23 3.60
CA ARG A 264 -3.19 11.63 2.61
C ARG A 264 -2.32 10.44 2.19
N HIS A 265 -2.29 10.15 0.89
CA HIS A 265 -1.52 9.06 0.30
C HIS A 265 -0.99 9.48 -1.09
N ALA A 266 0.02 8.79 -1.61
CA ALA A 266 0.51 9.03 -2.97
C ALA A 266 -0.46 8.47 -4.01
N THR A 267 -0.47 9.04 -5.21
CA THR A 267 -1.21 8.47 -6.34
C THR A 267 -0.63 7.14 -6.80
N GLY A 268 -1.49 6.22 -7.27
CA GLY A 268 -1.09 4.87 -7.66
C GLY A 268 -0.09 4.77 -8.81
N GLN A 269 -0.02 5.72 -9.74
CA GLN A 269 0.80 5.60 -10.94
C GLN A 269 2.29 5.38 -10.67
N LEU A 270 2.84 6.11 -9.69
CA LEU A 270 4.19 5.90 -9.20
C LEU A 270 4.34 6.45 -7.80
N TYR A 271 4.99 5.66 -6.94
CA TYR A 271 5.48 6.10 -5.65
C TYR A 271 6.72 5.29 -5.26
N ALA A 272 7.53 5.86 -4.35
CA ALA A 272 8.69 5.18 -3.79
C ALA A 272 8.64 5.20 -2.26
N ILE A 273 9.20 4.16 -1.67
CA ILE A 273 9.36 4.03 -0.22
C ILE A 273 10.81 3.71 0.10
N SER A 274 11.30 4.23 1.21
CA SER A 274 12.64 3.89 1.71
C SER A 274 12.74 2.44 2.17
N LYS A 275 13.97 1.93 2.26
CA LYS A 275 14.27 0.54 2.65
C LYS A 275 13.62 0.08 3.96
N ASP A 276 13.57 0.95 4.96
CA ASP A 276 12.95 0.67 6.25
C ASP A 276 11.44 0.47 6.14
N LEU A 277 10.74 1.24 5.31
CA LEU A 277 9.31 1.02 5.02
C LEU A 277 9.08 -0.26 4.22
N ALA A 278 9.91 -0.55 3.23
CA ALA A 278 9.84 -1.82 2.51
C ALA A 278 10.10 -3.02 3.44
N THR A 279 11.04 -2.88 4.37
CA THR A 279 11.33 -3.88 5.42
C THR A 279 10.14 -4.04 6.36
N TYR A 280 9.52 -2.95 6.79
CA TYR A 280 8.29 -2.98 7.59
C TYR A 280 7.17 -3.75 6.89
N ILE A 281 6.97 -3.51 5.59
CA ILE A 281 6.00 -4.27 4.79
C ILE A 281 6.36 -5.75 4.79
N SER A 282 7.62 -6.10 4.55
CA SER A 282 8.07 -7.49 4.49
C SER A 282 7.81 -8.26 5.80
N ILE A 283 8.15 -7.64 6.94
CA ILE A 283 7.96 -8.19 8.28
C ILE A 283 6.46 -8.35 8.60
N ASN A 284 5.67 -7.33 8.32
CA ASN A 284 4.27 -7.26 8.75
C ASN A 284 3.26 -7.74 7.69
N LYS A 285 3.72 -8.29 6.56
CA LYS A 285 2.88 -8.61 5.39
C LYS A 285 1.61 -9.42 5.69
N ARG A 286 1.60 -10.23 6.75
CA ARG A 286 0.45 -11.05 7.16
C ARG A 286 -0.68 -10.24 7.80
N VAL A 287 -0.38 -9.13 8.45
CA VAL A 287 -1.36 -8.29 9.16
C VAL A 287 -1.72 -7.00 8.39
N LEU A 288 -0.93 -6.64 7.39
CA LEU A 288 -1.22 -5.47 6.54
C LEU A 288 -2.49 -5.71 5.72
N HIS A 289 -3.52 -4.94 6.08
CA HIS A 289 -4.85 -4.96 5.48
C HIS A 289 -4.82 -4.50 4.02
N LYS A 290 -5.71 -5.02 3.18
CA LYS A 290 -5.79 -4.66 1.76
C LYS A 290 -7.16 -4.06 1.50
N TYR A 291 -7.16 -2.81 1.07
CA TYR A 291 -8.32 -2.12 0.50
C TYR A 291 -8.36 -2.34 -1.02
N ILE A 292 -9.48 -1.96 -1.64
CA ILE A 292 -9.67 -2.10 -3.10
C ILE A 292 -8.68 -1.25 -3.86
N ASN A 293 -8.49 -0.01 -3.39
CA ASN A 293 -7.50 0.90 -3.94
C ASN A 293 -6.12 0.53 -3.37
N GLU A 294 -5.19 0.20 -4.27
CA GLU A 294 -3.83 -0.22 -3.92
C GLU A 294 -3.01 0.91 -3.29
N ASP A 295 -3.20 2.13 -3.78
CA ASP A 295 -2.51 3.32 -3.31
C ASP A 295 -3.02 3.75 -1.93
N VAL A 296 -4.33 3.63 -1.71
CA VAL A 296 -4.95 3.75 -0.38
C VAL A 296 -4.42 2.67 0.55
N SER A 297 -4.31 1.40 0.10
CA SER A 297 -3.76 0.33 0.93
C SER A 297 -2.36 0.64 1.43
N LEU A 298 -1.48 1.09 0.53
CA LEU A 298 -0.11 1.45 0.89
C LEU A 298 -0.09 2.59 1.92
N GLY A 299 -0.83 3.67 1.69
CA GLY A 299 -0.84 4.79 2.64
C GLY A 299 -1.42 4.40 4.01
N ALA A 300 -2.39 3.48 4.06
CA ALA A 300 -2.95 2.97 5.32
C ALA A 300 -1.90 2.21 6.14
N TRP A 301 -0.93 1.56 5.50
CA TRP A 301 0.15 0.85 6.20
C TRP A 301 1.10 1.80 6.92
N PHE A 302 1.12 3.08 6.53
CA PHE A 302 2.06 4.08 7.03
C PHE A 302 1.42 5.15 7.93
N ILE A 303 0.10 5.30 7.92
CA ILE A 303 -0.58 6.38 8.68
C ILE A 303 -0.32 6.34 10.20
N GLY A 304 -0.13 5.14 10.77
CA GLY A 304 0.19 4.96 12.19
C GLY A 304 1.68 4.99 12.52
N LEU A 305 2.54 5.27 11.54
CA LEU A 305 3.99 5.26 11.66
C LEU A 305 4.54 6.69 11.57
N ASP A 306 5.72 6.90 12.15
CA ASP A 306 6.49 8.15 12.02
C ASP A 306 7.16 8.20 10.63
N VAL A 307 6.37 8.51 9.59
CA VAL A 307 6.76 8.50 8.16
C VAL A 307 6.71 9.90 7.58
N GLU A 308 7.80 10.31 6.93
CA GLU A 308 7.84 11.56 6.18
C GLU A 308 7.15 11.36 4.81
N HIS A 309 5.98 11.99 4.66
CA HIS A 309 5.23 11.99 3.41
C HIS A 309 5.71 13.16 2.53
N ILE A 310 6.44 12.84 1.45
CA ILE A 310 6.98 13.81 0.51
C ILE A 310 6.03 13.95 -0.69
N ASP A 311 5.47 15.15 -0.87
CA ASP A 311 4.65 15.51 -2.03
C ASP A 311 5.53 16.02 -3.17
N GLU A 312 5.84 15.15 -4.12
CA GLU A 312 6.60 15.49 -5.32
C GLU A 312 5.67 15.56 -6.54
N ARG A 313 5.35 16.79 -6.95
CA ARG A 313 4.44 17.08 -8.07
C ARG A 313 5.00 16.68 -9.43
N ARG A 314 6.32 16.48 -9.54
CA ARG A 314 6.94 15.94 -10.76
C ARG A 314 6.66 14.44 -10.97
N LEU A 315 5.99 13.77 -10.03
CA LEU A 315 5.53 12.38 -10.16
C LEU A 315 4.08 12.26 -10.65
N CYS A 316 3.44 13.36 -11.08
CA CYS A 316 2.06 13.35 -11.59
C CYS A 316 1.79 14.45 -12.62
N CYS A 317 2.71 14.63 -13.57
CA CYS A 317 2.48 15.55 -14.67
C CYS A 317 1.49 14.98 -15.69
N GLY A 318 0.76 15.86 -16.35
CA GLY A 318 0.01 15.51 -17.54
C GLY A 318 0.94 15.09 -18.68
N THR A 319 0.44 14.28 -19.61
CA THR A 319 1.12 14.10 -20.91
C THR A 319 1.14 15.43 -21.69
N PRO A 320 1.76 15.52 -22.88
CA PRO A 320 1.85 16.78 -23.61
C PRO A 320 0.49 17.47 -23.80
N PRO A 321 0.43 18.80 -23.62
CA PRO A 321 1.57 19.72 -23.54
C PRO A 321 2.15 19.96 -22.14
N ASP A 322 1.56 19.41 -21.06
CA ASP A 322 1.92 19.77 -19.67
C ASP A 322 3.37 19.43 -19.32
N CYS A 323 3.80 18.19 -19.59
CA CYS A 323 5.17 17.75 -19.36
C CYS A 323 6.20 18.62 -20.13
N GLU A 324 5.86 19.06 -21.35
CA GLU A 324 6.75 19.83 -22.24
C GLU A 324 6.97 21.23 -21.66
N TRP A 325 5.89 21.90 -21.27
CA TRP A 325 5.96 23.22 -20.65
C TRP A 325 6.69 23.20 -19.31
N LYS A 326 6.47 22.16 -18.50
CA LYS A 326 7.20 21.99 -17.23
C LYS A 326 8.69 21.76 -17.47
N ALA A 327 9.08 20.95 -18.45
CA ALA A 327 10.48 20.75 -18.82
C ALA A 327 11.13 22.06 -19.30
N GLN A 328 10.44 22.83 -20.15
CA GLN A 328 10.91 24.14 -20.62
C GLN A 328 11.11 25.15 -19.47
N ALA A 329 10.30 25.04 -18.42
CA ALA A 329 10.44 25.84 -17.20
C ALA A 329 11.50 25.32 -16.21
N GLY A 330 12.29 24.30 -16.59
CA GLY A 330 13.31 23.68 -15.73
C GLY A 330 12.75 22.72 -14.68
N ASN A 331 11.46 22.38 -14.74
CA ASN A 331 10.77 21.46 -13.85
C ASN A 331 10.44 20.15 -14.55
N THR A 332 11.45 19.52 -15.16
CA THR A 332 11.30 18.24 -15.87
C THR A 332 10.56 17.21 -15.00
N CYS A 333 9.51 16.63 -15.56
CA CYS A 333 8.69 15.63 -14.89
C CYS A 333 9.44 14.31 -14.81
N ALA A 334 9.38 13.64 -13.66
CA ALA A 334 9.84 12.26 -13.54
C ALA A 334 8.76 11.27 -14.02
N VAL A 335 7.48 11.64 -13.96
CA VAL A 335 6.36 10.79 -14.42
C VAL A 335 5.34 11.64 -15.17
N SER A 336 4.86 11.11 -16.30
CA SER A 336 3.81 11.72 -17.11
C SER A 336 2.68 10.72 -17.42
N PHE A 337 1.44 11.11 -17.15
CA PHE A 337 0.22 10.33 -17.43
C PHE A 337 -1.03 11.24 -17.47
N ASP A 338 -2.17 10.71 -17.90
CA ASP A 338 -3.43 11.44 -17.97
C ASP A 338 -4.43 10.97 -16.91
N TRP A 339 -4.94 11.91 -16.11
CA TRP A 339 -5.96 11.63 -15.08
C TRP A 339 -7.22 10.98 -15.65
N LYS A 340 -7.60 11.33 -16.88
CA LYS A 340 -8.82 10.84 -17.56
C LYS A 340 -8.85 9.31 -17.65
N CYS A 341 -7.71 8.69 -17.91
CA CYS A 341 -7.60 7.23 -18.03
C CYS A 341 -6.80 6.60 -16.87
N SER A 342 -6.37 7.41 -15.88
CA SER A 342 -5.53 6.98 -14.75
C SER A 342 -4.20 6.34 -15.20
N GLY A 343 -3.65 6.86 -16.30
CA GLY A 343 -2.50 6.33 -17.05
C GLY A 343 -2.36 7.12 -18.36
N ILE A 344 -1.50 6.71 -19.29
CA ILE A 344 -1.48 7.23 -20.66
C ILE A 344 -2.63 6.57 -21.41
N CYS A 345 -3.51 7.37 -22.01
CA CYS A 345 -4.64 6.83 -22.75
C CYS A 345 -4.11 6.11 -24.00
N ASP A 346 -4.64 4.91 -24.30
CA ASP A 346 -4.14 4.05 -25.37
C ASP A 346 -2.61 3.90 -25.34
N SER A 347 -2.07 3.57 -24.15
CA SER A 347 -0.64 3.57 -23.85
C SER A 347 0.23 2.75 -24.80
N VAL A 348 -0.32 1.70 -25.43
CA VAL A 348 0.42 0.93 -26.45
C VAL A 348 0.81 1.81 -27.64
N GLU A 349 -0.09 2.69 -28.08
CA GLU A 349 0.11 3.55 -29.25
C GLU A 349 0.79 4.86 -28.85
N ASN A 350 0.40 5.43 -27.71
CA ASN A 350 0.79 6.78 -27.32
C ASN A 350 2.10 6.88 -26.51
N MET A 351 2.60 5.79 -25.91
CA MET A 351 3.83 5.83 -25.09
C MET A 351 5.02 6.41 -25.85
N GLN A 352 5.22 6.02 -27.11
CA GLN A 352 6.34 6.53 -27.92
C GLN A 352 6.21 8.04 -28.16
N TRP A 353 5.00 8.51 -28.45
CA TRP A 353 4.74 9.93 -28.68
C TRP A 353 4.98 10.76 -27.42
N VAL A 354 4.51 10.28 -26.26
CA VAL A 354 4.79 10.89 -24.95
C VAL A 354 6.29 10.88 -24.68
N HIS A 355 6.98 9.76 -24.89
CA HIS A 355 8.42 9.65 -24.67
C HIS A 355 9.23 10.63 -25.52
N ASN A 356 8.88 10.80 -26.80
CA ASN A 356 9.59 11.72 -27.69
C ASN A 356 9.46 13.20 -27.27
N ARG A 357 8.41 13.55 -26.51
CA ARG A 357 8.10 14.94 -26.12
C ARG A 357 8.47 15.25 -24.67
N CYS A 358 8.16 14.32 -23.75
CA CYS A 358 8.42 14.45 -22.33
C CYS A 358 9.75 13.83 -21.89
N GLY A 359 10.38 13.02 -22.74
CA GLY A 359 11.57 12.25 -22.42
C GLY A 359 12.77 13.13 -22.09
N GLU A 360 13.49 12.75 -21.04
CA GLU A 360 14.85 13.26 -20.80
C GLU A 360 15.82 12.75 -21.87
N SER A 361 16.95 13.43 -22.05
CA SER A 361 17.98 12.97 -22.98
C SER A 361 18.46 11.57 -22.60
N GLU A 362 18.70 10.68 -23.57
CA GLU A 362 19.24 9.33 -23.32
C GLU A 362 20.55 9.33 -22.50
N LYS A 363 21.30 10.43 -22.55
CA LYS A 363 22.55 10.59 -21.79
C LYS A 363 22.32 10.96 -20.32
N SER A 364 21.12 11.43 -19.96
CA SER A 364 20.81 11.94 -18.62
C SER A 364 21.06 10.88 -17.54
N LEU A 365 20.72 9.61 -17.84
CA LEU A 365 20.95 8.49 -16.93
C LEU A 365 22.43 8.22 -16.65
N TRP A 366 23.30 8.44 -17.65
CA TRP A 366 24.72 8.14 -17.57
C TRP A 366 25.54 9.33 -17.05
N ILE A 367 25.02 10.55 -17.20
CA ILE A 367 25.64 11.79 -16.72
C ILE A 367 25.24 12.09 -15.27
N SER A 368 24.04 11.70 -14.87
CA SER A 368 23.58 11.96 -13.51
C SER A 368 24.42 11.18 -12.50
N SER A 369 25.09 11.91 -11.61
CA SER A 369 25.74 11.34 -10.43
C SER A 369 24.75 11.37 -9.27
N PHE A 370 24.27 10.21 -8.85
CA PHE A 370 23.44 10.05 -7.66
C PHE A 370 23.95 8.92 -6.78
#